data_AF-A0A423LN34-F1
#
_entry.id   AF-A0A423LN34-F1
#
_cell.length_a   1.000
_cell.length_b   1.000
_cell.length_c   1.000
_cell.angle_alpha   90.00
_cell.angle_beta   90.00
_cell.angle_gamma   90.00
#
_symmetry.space_group_name_H-M   'P 1'
#
loop_
_entity.id
_entity.type
_entity.pdbx_description
1 polymer ?
#
loop_
_entity_poly.entity_id
_entity_poly.type
_entity_poly.pdbx_seq_one_letter_code
_entity_poly.pdbx_strand_id
1 'polypeptide(L)'
;MINKFSVLDEIALLEKTPTSRPTGTKAAEKFRGPILGSFWHKHYFDAKHLPQNFLNKWFGDYAVKKELLKTKLHEVLMTDEDDTDMERYWMAMANRISHALVYEGFETRKNRGALTGEWLIYYEHAGLNYYLDLADHRELDDQQKLFERLMAECGWEFPFAFKTSATSSYVPPA
;
A
#
# COMPACT_ATOMS: atom_id res chain seq x y z
N MET A 1 13.16 -10.24 -7.20
CA MET A 1 13.27 -10.85 -5.85
C MET A 1 12.54 -9.94 -4.87
N ILE A 2 11.66 -10.47 -4.03
CA ILE A 2 10.92 -9.70 -3.01
C ILE A 2 11.86 -9.41 -1.84
N ASN A 3 11.85 -8.18 -1.31
CA ASN A 3 12.57 -7.91 -0.07
C ASN A 3 11.73 -8.39 1.12
N LYS A 4 12.06 -9.56 1.65
CA LYS A 4 11.35 -10.16 2.79
C LYS A 4 11.24 -9.25 4.01
N PHE A 5 12.21 -8.36 4.23
CA PHE A 5 12.19 -7.46 5.39
C PHE A 5 11.02 -6.46 5.31
N SER A 6 10.66 -6.01 4.11
CA SER A 6 9.52 -5.12 3.91
C SER A 6 8.20 -5.78 4.31
N VAL A 7 8.05 -7.08 4.10
CA VAL A 7 6.88 -7.85 4.53
C VAL A 7 6.92 -8.08 6.04
N LEU A 8 8.07 -8.47 6.58
CA LEU A 8 8.24 -8.72 8.01
C LEU A 8 8.02 -7.46 8.86
N ASP A 9 8.39 -6.29 8.37
CA ASP A 9 8.11 -5.01 9.06
C ASP A 9 6.59 -4.76 9.17
N GLU A 10 5.81 -5.13 8.15
CA GLU A 10 4.34 -5.02 8.20
C GLU A 10 3.71 -6.04 9.14
N ILE A 11 4.21 -7.28 9.16
CA ILE A 11 3.80 -8.30 10.13
C ILE A 11 4.11 -7.81 11.55
N ALA A 12 5.32 -7.29 11.79
CA ALA A 12 5.73 -6.77 13.09
C ALA A 12 4.81 -5.64 13.58
N LEU A 13 4.34 -4.76 12.67
CA LEU A 13 3.37 -3.71 12.95
C LEU A 13 1.97 -4.27 13.27
N LEU A 14 1.48 -5.22 12.48
CA LEU A 14 0.18 -5.87 12.70
C LEU A 14 0.14 -6.62 14.03
N GLU A 15 1.23 -7.29 14.38
CA GLU A 15 1.41 -8.00 15.66
C GLU A 15 1.79 -7.10 16.83
N LYS A 16 2.00 -5.79 16.60
CA LYS A 16 2.38 -4.81 17.63
C LYS A 16 3.62 -5.23 18.43
N THR A 17 4.59 -5.83 17.75
CA THR A 17 5.83 -6.29 18.40
C THR A 17 6.63 -5.11 18.98
N PRO A 18 7.46 -5.33 20.03
CA PRO A 18 8.28 -4.26 20.61
C PRO A 18 9.27 -3.60 19.64
N THR A 19 9.67 -4.32 18.60
CA THR A 19 10.59 -3.84 17.54
C THR A 19 9.87 -3.21 16.36
N SER A 20 8.53 -3.16 16.38
CA SER A 20 7.76 -2.60 15.28
C SER A 20 8.02 -1.11 15.11
N ARG A 21 8.04 -0.66 13.85
CA ARG A 21 8.31 0.72 13.47
C ARG A 21 7.32 1.14 12.37
N PRO A 22 6.87 2.41 12.35
CA PRO A 22 6.02 2.89 11.26
C PRO A 22 6.70 2.73 9.89
N THR A 23 6.04 2.03 8.97
CA THR A 23 6.53 1.81 7.59
C THR A 23 6.05 2.89 6.63
N GLY A 24 5.02 3.65 7.00
CA GLY A 24 4.42 4.70 6.15
C GLY A 24 3.53 4.15 5.04
N THR A 25 3.25 2.84 5.04
CA THR A 25 2.26 2.21 4.16
C THR A 25 0.84 2.46 4.66
N LYS A 26 -0.12 2.39 3.72
CA LYS A 26 -1.55 2.46 4.05
C LYS A 26 -1.93 1.47 5.16
N ALA A 27 -2.89 1.87 5.99
CA ALA A 27 -3.46 0.99 7.02
C ALA A 27 -3.99 -0.31 6.40
N ALA A 28 -4.06 -1.37 7.21
CA ALA A 28 -4.70 -2.60 6.78
C ALA A 28 -6.20 -2.38 6.60
N GLU A 29 -6.77 -2.97 5.54
CA GLU A 29 -8.18 -2.86 5.22
C GLU A 29 -8.71 -4.24 4.78
N LYS A 30 -10.02 -4.46 4.92
CA LYS A 30 -10.63 -5.64 4.30
C LYS A 30 -10.72 -5.46 2.79
N PHE A 31 -10.56 -6.56 2.05
CA PHE A 31 -10.99 -6.53 0.65
C PHE A 31 -12.49 -6.23 0.57
N ARG A 32 -12.93 -5.76 -0.59
CA ARG A 32 -14.34 -5.48 -0.87
C ARG A 32 -14.92 -6.60 -1.72
N GLY A 33 -16.24 -6.77 -1.62
CA GLY A 33 -16.99 -7.70 -2.46
C GLY A 33 -17.20 -9.08 -1.82
N PRO A 34 -17.97 -9.95 -2.48
CA PRO A 34 -18.44 -11.21 -1.91
C PRO A 34 -17.38 -12.33 -1.88
N ILE A 35 -16.34 -12.24 -2.71
CA ILE A 35 -15.35 -13.32 -2.86
C ILE A 35 -14.25 -13.20 -1.80
N LEU A 36 -13.58 -12.05 -1.75
CA LEU A 36 -12.44 -11.83 -0.86
C LEU A 36 -12.79 -11.02 0.40
N GLY A 37 -14.04 -10.56 0.56
CA GLY A 37 -14.42 -9.59 1.59
C GLY A 37 -14.24 -10.03 3.04
N SER A 38 -14.02 -11.32 3.28
CA SER A 38 -13.65 -11.86 4.59
C SER A 38 -12.16 -11.69 4.93
N PHE A 39 -11.29 -11.53 3.93
CA PHE A 39 -9.84 -11.38 4.10
C PHE A 39 -9.44 -9.91 4.26
N TRP A 40 -8.37 -9.72 5.01
CA TRP A 40 -7.68 -8.45 5.13
C TRP A 40 -6.48 -8.38 4.19
N HIS A 41 -6.11 -7.17 3.80
CA HIS A 41 -4.87 -6.88 3.13
C HIS A 41 -4.13 -5.74 3.81
N LYS A 42 -2.81 -5.84 3.80
CA LYS A 42 -1.88 -4.80 4.22
C LYS A 42 -0.86 -4.58 3.12
N HIS A 43 -0.61 -3.32 2.75
CA HIS A 43 0.42 -3.01 1.77
C HIS A 43 1.81 -3.17 2.37
N TYR A 44 2.73 -3.79 1.64
CA TYR A 44 4.18 -3.71 1.90
C TYR A 44 4.87 -2.91 0.79
N PHE A 45 5.88 -2.11 1.15
CA PHE A 45 6.58 -1.24 0.20
C PHE A 45 8.00 -1.75 -0.10
N ASP A 46 8.39 -1.66 -1.37
CA ASP A 46 9.72 -1.99 -1.89
C ASP A 46 10.11 -0.92 -2.90
N ALA A 47 11.42 -0.78 -3.17
CA ALA A 47 11.93 0.20 -4.14
C ALA A 47 11.26 0.10 -5.52
N LYS A 48 10.86 -1.12 -5.93
CA LYS A 48 10.13 -1.36 -7.20
C LYS A 48 8.76 -0.65 -7.25
N HIS A 49 8.16 -0.31 -6.11
CA HIS A 49 6.87 0.39 -6.02
C HIS A 49 7.03 1.92 -6.05
N LEU A 50 8.26 2.46 -6.08
CA LEU A 50 8.51 3.90 -6.12
C LEU A 50 7.84 4.59 -7.33
N PRO A 51 7.90 4.05 -8.57
CA PRO A 51 7.24 4.66 -9.72
C PRO A 51 5.74 4.81 -9.52
N GLN A 52 5.06 3.78 -9.02
CA GLN A 52 3.62 3.85 -8.77
C GLN A 52 3.29 4.87 -7.66
N ASN A 53 4.11 4.98 -6.62
CA ASN A 53 3.89 5.99 -5.58
C ASN A 53 4.11 7.41 -6.08
N PHE A 54 5.06 7.61 -7.01
CA PHE A 54 5.24 8.87 -7.71
C PHE A 54 4.00 9.22 -8.54
N LEU A 55 3.50 8.27 -9.34
CA LEU A 55 2.26 8.44 -10.11
C LEU A 55 1.08 8.77 -9.19
N ASN A 56 0.92 8.02 -8.09
CA ASN A 56 -0.15 8.26 -7.12
C ASN A 56 -0.05 9.64 -6.41
N LYS A 57 1.16 10.20 -6.25
CA LYS A 57 1.36 11.53 -5.65
C LYS A 57 0.92 12.66 -6.58
N TRP A 58 1.28 12.56 -7.86
CA TRP A 58 1.21 13.69 -8.79
C TRP A 58 0.09 13.55 -9.83
N PHE A 59 -0.28 12.32 -10.16
CA PHE A 59 -1.17 11.98 -11.27
C PHE A 59 -2.39 11.13 -10.88
N GLY A 60 -2.54 10.76 -9.60
CA GLY A 60 -3.80 10.15 -9.14
C GLY A 60 -4.97 11.12 -9.22
N ASP A 61 -6.21 10.62 -9.32
CA ASP A 61 -7.43 11.43 -9.54
C ASP A 61 -7.53 12.66 -8.64
N TYR A 62 -7.28 12.47 -7.33
CA TYR A 62 -7.28 13.57 -6.38
C TYR A 62 -6.17 14.60 -6.67
N ALA A 63 -4.96 14.13 -7.00
CA ALA A 63 -3.82 14.98 -7.27
C ALA A 63 -4.03 15.83 -8.52
N VAL A 64 -4.58 15.23 -9.57
CA VAL A 64 -4.96 15.93 -10.82
C VAL A 64 -6.06 16.95 -10.53
N LYS A 65 -7.13 16.55 -9.84
CA LYS A 65 -8.24 17.45 -9.46
C LYS A 65 -7.78 18.65 -8.62
N LYS A 66 -6.71 18.49 -7.84
CA LYS A 66 -6.13 19.54 -6.99
C LYS A 66 -4.91 20.23 -7.61
N GLU A 67 -4.59 19.93 -8.87
CA GLU A 67 -3.43 20.46 -9.59
C GLU A 67 -2.09 20.34 -8.81
N LEU A 68 -1.91 19.30 -7.98
CA LEU A 68 -0.81 19.25 -7.00
C LEU A 68 0.58 19.36 -7.65
N LEU A 69 0.78 18.74 -8.81
CA LEU A 69 2.05 18.81 -9.54
C LEU A 69 2.34 20.24 -10.01
N LYS A 70 1.34 20.92 -10.59
CA LYS A 70 1.46 22.29 -11.08
C LYS A 70 1.73 23.25 -9.92
N THR A 71 1.02 23.10 -8.80
CA THR A 71 1.27 23.89 -7.59
C THR A 71 2.70 23.69 -7.11
N LYS A 72 3.17 22.44 -7.01
CA LYS A 72 4.54 22.16 -6.55
C LYS A 72 5.61 22.69 -7.50
N LEU A 73 5.42 22.55 -8.81
CA LEU A 73 6.32 23.11 -9.82
C LEU A 73 6.38 24.64 -9.71
N HIS A 74 5.24 25.30 -9.53
CA HIS A 74 5.19 26.74 -9.35
C HIS A 74 5.94 27.19 -8.09
N GLU A 75 5.80 26.47 -6.97
CA GLU A 75 6.55 26.72 -5.73
C GLU A 75 8.08 26.63 -5.94
N VAL A 76 8.54 25.65 -6.72
CA VAL A 76 9.97 25.45 -6.97
C VAL A 76 10.53 26.50 -7.94
N LEU A 77 9.78 26.80 -9.00
CA LEU A 77 10.21 27.71 -10.07
C LEU A 77 10.23 29.18 -9.65
N MET A 78 9.40 29.58 -8.67
CA MET A 78 9.31 30.97 -8.19
C MET A 78 10.29 31.29 -7.05
N THR A 79 11.41 30.57 -6.97
CA THR A 79 12.44 30.84 -5.96
C THR A 79 13.48 31.82 -6.53
N ASP A 80 13.82 32.85 -5.75
CA ASP A 80 14.85 33.82 -6.13
C ASP A 80 16.22 33.13 -6.15
N GLU A 81 16.76 32.92 -7.35
CA GLU A 81 18.13 32.43 -7.60
C GLU A 81 18.90 33.44 -8.43
N ASP A 82 20.21 33.49 -8.21
CA ASP A 82 21.14 34.25 -9.03
C ASP A 82 21.24 33.62 -10.43
N ASP A 83 20.73 34.33 -11.44
CA ASP A 83 20.68 33.91 -12.84
C ASP A 83 21.87 34.43 -13.66
N THR A 84 22.89 35.01 -13.01
CA THR A 84 24.07 35.57 -13.69
C THR A 84 24.92 34.49 -14.38
N ASP A 85 24.91 33.26 -13.87
CA ASP A 85 25.50 32.07 -14.49
C ASP A 85 24.39 31.08 -14.87
N MET A 86 23.96 31.15 -16.13
CA MET A 86 22.85 30.35 -16.65
C MET A 86 23.09 28.83 -16.56
N GLU A 87 24.33 28.36 -16.66
CA GLU A 87 24.63 26.92 -16.57
C GLU A 87 24.44 26.44 -15.12
N ARG A 88 24.97 27.19 -14.15
CA ARG A 88 24.76 26.91 -12.73
C ARG A 88 23.29 27.00 -12.33
N TYR A 89 22.60 28.02 -12.83
CA TYR A 89 21.17 28.22 -12.61
C TYR A 89 20.37 26.99 -13.07
N TRP A 90 20.57 26.53 -14.31
CA TRP A 90 19.82 25.38 -14.83
C TRP A 90 20.10 24.09 -14.06
N MET A 91 21.35 23.86 -13.65
CA MET A 91 21.71 22.70 -12.84
C MET A 91 21.10 22.76 -11.44
N ALA A 92 21.10 23.92 -10.78
CA ALA A 92 20.43 24.13 -9.50
C ALA A 92 18.92 23.89 -9.62
N MET A 93 18.28 24.47 -10.64
CA MET A 93 16.86 24.31 -10.91
C MET A 93 16.48 22.85 -11.16
N ALA A 94 17.23 22.13 -12.01
CA ALA A 94 16.98 20.72 -12.29
C ALA A 94 17.08 19.84 -11.03
N ASN A 95 18.07 20.12 -10.16
CA ASN A 95 18.23 19.43 -8.88
C ASN A 95 17.05 19.68 -7.94
N ARG A 96 16.58 20.93 -7.85
CA ARG A 96 15.44 21.32 -7.01
C ARG A 96 14.14 20.68 -7.49
N ILE A 97 13.88 20.71 -8.80
CA ILE A 97 12.73 20.03 -9.40
C ILE A 97 12.79 18.54 -9.10
N SER A 98 13.94 17.89 -9.32
CA SER A 98 14.10 16.46 -9.07
C SER A 98 13.88 16.10 -7.60
N HIS A 99 14.45 16.88 -6.68
CA HIS A 99 14.28 16.68 -5.24
C HIS A 99 12.82 16.86 -4.81
N ALA A 100 12.18 17.96 -5.22
CA ALA A 100 10.80 18.28 -4.90
C ALA A 100 9.81 17.23 -5.41
N LEU A 101 9.98 16.78 -6.66
CA LEU A 101 9.04 15.85 -7.27
C LEU A 101 9.25 14.42 -6.79
N VAL A 102 10.50 13.98 -6.65
CA VAL A 102 10.80 12.57 -6.30
C VAL A 102 10.90 12.40 -4.80
N TYR A 103 11.86 13.07 -4.15
CA TYR A 103 12.16 12.86 -2.74
C TYR A 103 11.03 13.39 -1.84
N GLU A 104 10.69 14.67 -1.93
CA GLU A 104 9.65 15.27 -1.07
C GLU A 104 8.26 14.69 -1.38
N GLY A 105 8.00 14.40 -2.66
CA GLY A 105 6.78 13.73 -3.11
C GLY A 105 6.58 12.38 -2.43
N PHE A 106 7.62 11.55 -2.41
CA PHE A 106 7.65 10.27 -1.72
C PHE A 106 7.57 10.42 -0.20
N GLU A 107 8.40 11.29 0.39
CA GLU A 107 8.47 11.52 1.83
C GLU A 107 7.13 12.00 2.39
N THR A 108 6.43 12.89 1.69
CA THR A 108 5.09 13.35 2.07
C THR A 108 4.09 12.20 2.10
N ARG A 109 4.15 11.25 1.15
CA ARG A 109 3.27 10.07 1.17
C ARG A 109 3.61 9.15 2.33
N LYS A 110 4.90 8.89 2.57
CA LYS A 110 5.40 8.09 3.68
C LYS A 110 4.92 8.63 5.02
N ASN A 111 5.11 9.92 5.27
CA ASN A 111 4.74 10.57 6.53
C ASN A 111 3.23 10.56 6.79
N ARG A 112 2.41 10.43 5.76
CA ARG A 112 0.95 10.33 5.87
C ARG A 112 0.43 8.89 5.94
N GLY A 113 1.30 7.89 5.98
CA GLY A 113 0.86 6.49 5.90
C GLY A 113 0.18 6.17 4.58
N ALA A 114 0.61 6.77 3.46
CA ALA A 114 -0.05 6.66 2.17
C ALA A 114 0.76 5.85 1.15
N LEU A 115 1.89 5.24 1.52
CA LEU A 115 2.64 4.39 0.59
C LEU A 115 1.81 3.16 0.23
N THR A 116 1.82 2.84 -1.06
CA THR A 116 1.21 1.63 -1.61
C THR A 116 2.30 0.71 -2.15
N GLY A 117 2.01 -0.57 -2.20
CA GLY A 117 2.83 -1.60 -2.85
C GLY A 117 2.02 -2.88 -2.88
N GLU A 118 2.61 -4.02 -3.19
CA GLU A 118 1.84 -5.27 -3.20
C GLU A 118 1.26 -5.64 -1.81
N TRP A 119 0.37 -6.62 -1.78
CA TRP A 119 -0.40 -6.99 -0.60
C TRP A 119 0.20 -8.16 0.16
N LEU A 120 0.16 -8.05 1.48
CA LEU A 120 0.14 -9.15 2.43
C LEU A 120 -1.33 -9.45 2.76
N ILE A 121 -1.78 -10.66 2.43
CA ILE A 121 -3.14 -11.12 2.66
C ILE A 121 -3.19 -11.93 3.95
N TYR A 122 -4.16 -11.64 4.80
CA TYR A 122 -4.33 -12.34 6.07
C TYR A 122 -5.81 -12.47 6.47
N TYR A 123 -6.08 -13.35 7.42
CA TYR A 123 -7.39 -13.54 8.03
C TYR A 123 -7.30 -13.36 9.54
N GLU A 124 -8.26 -12.65 10.14
CA GLU A 124 -8.33 -12.47 11.59
C GLU A 124 -9.28 -13.51 12.19
N HIS A 125 -8.78 -14.35 13.10
CA HIS A 125 -9.58 -15.34 13.79
C HIS A 125 -9.18 -15.43 15.27
N ALA A 126 -10.17 -15.40 16.17
CA ALA A 126 -9.95 -15.52 17.61
C ALA A 126 -8.90 -14.53 18.18
N GLY A 127 -8.81 -13.32 17.61
CA GLY A 127 -7.86 -12.29 18.03
C GLY A 127 -6.42 -12.49 17.52
N LEU A 128 -6.20 -13.44 16.62
CA LEU A 128 -4.91 -13.71 15.98
C LEU A 128 -4.98 -13.43 14.47
N ASN A 129 -3.86 -12.97 13.90
CA ASN A 129 -3.71 -12.81 12.45
C ASN A 129 -3.09 -14.08 11.84
N TYR A 130 -3.71 -14.59 10.79
CA TYR A 130 -3.24 -15.72 10.00
C TYR A 130 -2.80 -15.20 8.63
N TYR A 131 -1.49 -15.11 8.41
CA TYR A 131 -0.89 -14.62 7.17
C TYR A 131 -0.91 -15.71 6.11
N LEU A 132 -1.63 -15.47 5.02
CA LEU A 132 -1.96 -16.50 4.05
C LEU A 132 -1.02 -16.44 2.85
N ASP A 133 -0.86 -15.26 2.25
CA ASP A 133 -0.16 -15.14 0.98
C ASP A 133 0.28 -13.69 0.68
N LEU A 134 1.14 -13.52 -0.33
CA LEU A 134 1.49 -12.26 -0.94
C LEU A 134 0.86 -12.18 -2.34
N ALA A 135 0.19 -11.07 -2.64
CA ALA A 135 -0.46 -10.88 -3.94
C ALA A 135 -0.12 -9.53 -4.55
N ASP A 136 -0.01 -9.49 -5.88
CA ASP A 136 0.13 -8.23 -6.59
C ASP A 136 -1.23 -7.60 -6.94
N HIS A 137 -1.24 -6.30 -7.22
CA HIS A 137 -2.50 -5.58 -7.47
C HIS A 137 -3.33 -6.12 -8.64
N ARG A 138 -2.69 -6.72 -9.65
CA ARG A 138 -3.36 -7.25 -10.84
C ARG A 138 -4.11 -8.54 -10.52
N GLU A 139 -3.79 -9.19 -9.40
CA GLU A 139 -4.52 -10.38 -8.96
C GLU A 139 -5.95 -10.06 -8.48
N LEU A 140 -6.29 -8.78 -8.24
CA LEU A 140 -7.69 -8.40 -8.03
C LEU A 140 -8.52 -8.32 -9.32
N ASP A 141 -7.90 -8.31 -10.49
CA ASP A 141 -8.64 -8.37 -11.77
C ASP A 141 -9.39 -9.70 -11.88
N ASP A 142 -8.91 -10.75 -11.20
CA ASP A 142 -9.56 -12.05 -11.06
C ASP A 142 -9.56 -12.52 -9.58
N GLN A 143 -10.48 -11.93 -8.81
CA GLN A 143 -10.63 -12.25 -7.38
C GLN A 143 -10.93 -13.74 -7.14
N GLN A 144 -11.60 -14.41 -8.08
CA GLN A 144 -11.97 -15.82 -7.95
C GLN A 144 -10.72 -16.69 -8.00
N LYS A 145 -9.83 -16.43 -8.96
CA LYS A 145 -8.54 -17.14 -9.06
C LYS A 145 -7.66 -16.92 -7.83
N LEU A 146 -7.63 -15.70 -7.29
CA LEU A 146 -6.90 -15.42 -6.04
C LEU A 146 -7.50 -16.20 -4.86
N PHE A 147 -8.83 -16.22 -4.73
CA PHE A 147 -9.50 -17.01 -3.68
C PHE A 147 -9.20 -18.50 -3.79
N GLU A 148 -9.25 -19.06 -5.00
CA GLU A 148 -8.94 -20.47 -5.26
C GLU A 148 -7.50 -20.81 -4.90
N ARG A 149 -6.54 -19.93 -5.21
CA ARG A 149 -5.14 -20.08 -4.76
C ARG A 149 -5.05 -20.12 -3.24
N LEU A 150 -5.63 -19.13 -2.56
CA LEU A 150 -5.63 -19.05 -1.09
C LEU A 150 -6.25 -20.32 -0.46
N MET A 151 -7.37 -20.80 -1.00
CA MET A 151 -8.04 -22.00 -0.49
C MET A 151 -7.21 -23.27 -0.77
N ALA A 152 -6.60 -23.39 -1.94
CA ALA A 152 -5.78 -24.54 -2.30
C ALA A 152 -4.52 -24.65 -1.43
N GLU A 153 -3.89 -23.52 -1.13
CA GLU A 153 -2.62 -23.46 -0.39
C GLU A 153 -2.83 -23.47 1.13
N CYS A 154 -3.83 -22.74 1.63
CA CYS A 154 -4.03 -22.51 3.06
C CYS A 154 -5.29 -23.19 3.63
N GLY A 155 -6.22 -23.64 2.80
CA GLY A 155 -7.54 -24.11 3.26
C GLY A 155 -7.51 -25.37 4.11
N TRP A 156 -6.50 -26.22 3.91
CA TRP A 156 -6.27 -27.40 4.75
C TRP A 156 -5.83 -27.02 6.17
N GLU A 157 -4.92 -26.05 6.31
CA GLU A 157 -4.35 -25.65 7.60
C GLU A 157 -5.27 -24.68 8.36
N PHE A 158 -5.91 -23.77 7.63
CA PHE A 158 -6.77 -22.72 8.17
C PHE A 158 -8.21 -22.79 7.59
N PRO A 159 -8.93 -23.91 7.77
CA PRO A 159 -10.25 -24.08 7.17
C PRO A 159 -11.27 -23.04 7.64
N PHE A 160 -11.09 -22.46 8.83
CA PHE A 160 -11.96 -21.39 9.35
C PHE A 160 -11.89 -20.10 8.52
N ALA A 161 -10.80 -19.84 7.81
CA ALA A 161 -10.65 -18.64 6.97
C ALA A 161 -11.51 -18.71 5.70
N PHE A 162 -11.91 -19.92 5.29
CA PHE A 162 -12.62 -20.19 4.05
C PHE A 162 -14.04 -20.73 4.23
N LYS A 163 -14.45 -20.97 5.48
CA LYS A 163 -15.84 -21.32 5.78
C LYS A 163 -16.71 -20.08 5.58
N THR A 164 -17.66 -20.16 4.66
CA THR A 164 -18.77 -19.21 4.62
C THR A 164 -19.44 -19.25 5.98
N SER A 165 -19.56 -18.11 6.66
CA SER A 165 -20.28 -17.99 7.91
C SER A 165 -21.75 -18.32 7.64
N ALA A 166 -22.11 -19.61 7.72
CA ALA A 166 -23.46 -20.05 7.88
C ALA A 166 -23.90 -19.58 9.27
N THR A 167 -24.51 -18.41 9.34
CA THR A 167 -25.20 -17.97 10.54
C THR A 167 -26.33 -18.95 10.82
N SER A 168 -26.08 -19.77 11.83
CA SER A 168 -27.01 -20.53 12.63
C SER A 168 -28.33 -19.76 12.86
N SER A 169 -29.41 -20.28 12.31
CA SER A 169 -30.78 -20.03 12.79
C SER A 169 -31.52 -21.36 12.88
N TYR A 170 -31.06 -22.25 13.75
CA TYR A 170 -31.89 -23.36 14.22
C TYR A 170 -32.35 -23.04 15.63
N VAL A 171 -33.64 -22.70 15.76
CA VAL A 171 -34.35 -22.66 17.04
C VAL A 171 -35.14 -23.97 17.11
N PRO A 172 -34.84 -24.88 18.06
CA PRO A 172 -35.65 -26.08 18.22
C PRO A 172 -37.06 -25.70 18.70
N PRO A 173 -38.12 -26.39 18.22
CA PRO A 173 -39.48 -26.14 18.67
C PRO A 173 -39.66 -26.57 20.13
N ALA A 174 -40.48 -25.80 20.84
CA ALA A 174 -40.93 -26.05 22.21
C ALA A 174 -41.94 -27.22 22.28
#